data_AF-A0A966UQH1-F1
#
_entry.id   AF-A0A966UQH1-F1
#
_cell.length_a   1.000
_cell.length_b   1.000
_cell.length_c   1.000
_cell.angle_alpha   90.00
_cell.angle_beta   90.00
_cell.angle_gamma   90.00
#
_symmetry.space_group_name_H-M   'P 1'
#
loop_
_entity.id
_entity.type
_entity.pdbx_description
1 polymer ?
#
loop_
_entity_poly.entity_id
_entity_poly.type
_entity_poly.pdbx_seq_one_letter_code
_entity_poly.pdbx_strand_id
1 'polypeptide(L)' 'MIVLETQFKQRAFDNKWERIVKTMDYDNKNTFTNEYGNKVSYIPEKWVTVGVYDFIMELELEDGKKY' A
#
# COMPACT_ATOMS: atom_id res chain seq x y z
N MET A 1 -5.80 3.98 -8.68
CA MET A 1 -5.15 3.07 -7.73
C MET A 1 -6.22 2.53 -6.79
N ILE A 2 -6.34 1.21 -6.63
CA ILE A 2 -7.29 0.60 -5.69
C ILE A 2 -6.55 0.35 -4.37
N VAL A 3 -7.07 0.88 -3.26
CA VAL A 3 -6.50 0.68 -1.93
C VAL A 3 -7.17 -0.53 -1.30
N LEU A 4 -6.36 -1.54 -0.96
CA LEU A 4 -6.82 -2.75 -0.28
C LEU A 4 -6.74 -2.60 1.24
N GLU A 5 -5.71 -1.91 1.71
CA GLU A 5 -5.42 -1.71 3.13
C GLU A 5 -4.63 -0.41 3.31
N THR A 6 -4.87 0.27 4.43
CA THR A 6 -4.09 1.44 4.86
C THR A 6 -3.51 1.16 6.24
N GLN A 7 -2.22 1.43 6.41
CA GLN A 7 -1.54 1.35 7.69
C GLN A 7 -0.74 2.62 7.98
N PHE A 8 -0.57 2.86 9.27
CA PHE A 8 0.25 3.94 9.79
C PHE A 8 1.34 3.35 10.66
N LYS A 9 2.59 3.66 10.32
CA LYS A 9 3.76 3.09 10.99
C LYS A 9 4.81 4.16 11.22
N GLN A 10 5.48 4.11 12.37
CA GLN A 10 6.66 4.93 12.60
C GLN A 10 7.89 4.25 12.01
N ARG A 11 8.68 5.00 11.26
CA ARG A 11 9.92 4.51 10.64
C ARG A 11 11.04 4.42 11.67
N ALA A 12 11.82 3.34 11.58
CA ALA A 12 12.95 3.13 12.48
C ALA A 12 14.14 4.08 12.23
N PHE A 13 14.24 4.69 11.04
CA PHE A 13 15.44 5.45 10.65
C PHE A 13 15.39 6.93 11.04
N ASP A 14 14.23 7.59 10.89
CA ASP A 14 14.03 9.03 11.14
C ASP A 14 12.92 9.31 12.16
N ASN A 15 12.30 8.27 12.73
CA ASN A 15 11.15 8.36 13.64
C ASN A 15 9.93 9.09 13.06
N LYS A 16 9.87 9.28 11.74
CA LYS A 16 8.72 9.88 11.07
C LYS A 16 7.59 8.88 10.94
N TRP A 17 6.37 9.38 10.88
CA TRP A 17 5.19 8.58 10.62
C TRP A 17 4.98 8.45 9.12
N GLU A 18 4.72 7.25 8.62
CA GLU A 18 4.34 7.03 7.24
C GLU A 18 2.95 6.46 7.11
N ARG A 19 2.19 6.99 6.14
CA ARG A 19 0.97 6.37 5.64
C ARG A 19 1.38 5.46 4.48
N ILE A 20 1.21 4.17 4.69
CA ILE A 20 1.44 3.15 3.66
C ILE A 20 0.10 2.54 3.27
N VAL A 21 -0.04 2.25 1.98
CA VAL A 21 -1.22 1.59 1.44
C VAL A 21 -0.83 0.34 0.67
N LYS A 22 -1.63 -0.70 0.82
CA LYS A 22 -1.52 -1.93 0.07
C LYS A 22 -2.35 -1.80 -1.21
N THR A 23 -1.75 -2.12 -2.35
CA THR A 23 -2.40 -2.05 -3.66
C THR A 23 -2.00 -3.22 -4.54
N MET A 24 -2.75 -3.45 -5.61
CA MET A 24 -2.39 -4.43 -6.64
C MET A 24 -1.26 -3.88 -7.52
N ASP A 25 -0.23 -4.68 -7.76
CA ASP A 25 0.90 -4.33 -8.60
C ASP A 25 0.71 -4.80 -10.04
N TYR A 26 -0.03 -4.00 -10.82
CA TYR A 26 -0.30 -4.30 -12.22
C TYR A 26 0.94 -4.24 -13.11
N ASP A 27 1.95 -3.46 -12.73
CA ASP A 27 3.20 -3.34 -13.48
C ASP A 27 4.00 -4.66 -13.44
N ASN A 28 3.81 -5.44 -12.37
CA ASN A 28 4.47 -6.73 -12.16
C ASN A 28 3.51 -7.92 -12.34
N LYS A 29 2.44 -7.73 -13.12
CA LYS A 29 1.51 -8.81 -13.47
C LYS A 29 2.21 -9.88 -14.32
N ASN A 30 2.02 -11.15 -13.97
CA ASN A 30 2.49 -12.28 -14.75
C ASN A 30 1.31 -13.15 -15.22
N THR A 31 1.30 -13.51 -16.51
CA THR A 31 0.34 -14.44 -17.09
C THR A 31 1.08 -15.66 -17.61
N PHE A 32 0.70 -16.85 -17.14
CA PHE A 32 1.33 -18.11 -17.50
C PHE A 32 0.28 -19.20 -17.75
N THR A 33 0.70 -20.28 -18.41
CA THR A 33 -0.12 -21.48 -18.58
C THR A 33 0.22 -22.43 -17.44
N ASN A 34 -0.77 -22.85 -16.67
CA ASN A 34 -0.55 -23.81 -15.59
C ASN A 34 -0.42 -25.24 -16.13
N GLU A 35 -0.14 -26.19 -15.24
CA GLU A 35 0.05 -27.61 -15.58
C GLU A 35 -1.18 -28.26 -16.23
N TYR A 36 -2.36 -27.65 -16.09
CA TYR A 36 -3.63 -28.10 -16.67
C TYR A 36 -3.93 -27.44 -18.03
N GLY A 37 -3.01 -26.67 -18.60
CA GLY A 37 -3.21 -25.96 -19.87
C GLY A 37 -4.07 -24.70 -19.77
N ASN A 38 -4.46 -24.27 -18.56
CA ASN A 38 -5.26 -23.07 -18.35
C ASN A 38 -4.36 -21.83 -18.26
N LYS A 39 -4.76 -20.74 -18.93
CA LYS A 39 -4.11 -19.43 -18.78
C LYS A 39 -4.54 -18.80 -17.46
N VAL A 40 -3.59 -18.57 -16.58
CA VAL A 40 -3.78 -17.94 -15.27
C VAL A 40 -3.01 -16.63 -15.25
N SER A 41 -3.63 -15.59 -14.68
CA SER A 41 -2.96 -14.31 -14.44
C SER A 41 -2.80 -14.10 -12.93
N TYR A 42 -1.57 -13.88 -12.50
CA TYR A 42 -1.24 -13.53 -11.14
C TYR A 42 -0.87 -12.05 -11.09
N ILE A 43 -1.54 -11.30 -10.22
CA ILE A 43 -1.23 -9.90 -9.92
C ILE A 43 -0.81 -9.86 -8.46
N PRO A 44 0.46 -9.58 -8.16
CA PRO A 44 0.92 -9.50 -6.78
C PRO A 44 0.38 -8.24 -6.08
N GLU A 45 0.51 -8.20 -4.76
CA GLU A 45 0.21 -7.04 -3.94
C GLU A 45 1.51 -6.33 -3.54
N LYS A 46 1.49 -5.01 -3.49
CA LYS A 46 2.62 -4.19 -3.02
C LYS A 46 2.17 -3.16 -1.98
N TRP A 47 3.11 -2.80 -1.10
CA TRP A 47 2.97 -1.66 -0.19
C TRP A 47 3.66 -0.45 -0.80
N VAL A 48 2.99 0.70 -0.76
CA VAL A 48 3.56 1.96 -1.21
C VAL A 48 3.34 3.04 -0.16
N THR A 49 4.36 3.87 0.05
CA THR A 49 4.26 5.07 0.87
C THR A 49 3.51 6.15 0.09
N VAL A 50 2.44 6.68 0.68
CA VAL A 50 1.63 7.76 0.10
C VAL A 50 1.73 9.06 0.89
N GLY A 51 2.33 9.04 2.08
CA GLY A 51 2.57 10.23 2.89
C GLY A 51 3.61 9.97 3.98
N VAL A 52 4.35 11.02 4.34
CA VAL A 52 5.33 11.02 5.44
C VAL A 52 5.08 12.27 6.26
N TYR A 53 5.00 12.10 7.57
CA TYR A 53 4.56 13.11 8.53
C TYR A 53 5.56 13.19 9.67
N ASP A 54 5.78 14.41 10.16
CA ASP A 54 6.68 14.61 11.30
C ASP A 54 5.96 14.25 12.62
N PHE A 55 4.64 14.47 12.68
CA PHE A 55 3.83 14.21 13.86
C PHE A 55 2.59 13.39 13.54
N ILE A 56 2.16 12.53 14.48
CA ILE A 56 0.96 11.69 14.33
C ILE A 56 -0.34 12.51 14.20
N MET A 57 -0.36 13.76 14.68
CA MET A 57 -1.53 14.65 14.60
C MET A 57 -1.79 15.17 13.18
N GLU A 58 -0.74 15.26 12.34
CA GLU A 58 -0.87 15.64 10.93
C GLU A 58 -1.62 14.55 10.14
N LEU A 59 -1.49 13.31 10.59
CA LEU A 59 -2.22 12.15 10.08
C LEU A 59 -3.75 12.30 10.24
N GLU A 60 -4.18 12.77 11.41
CA GLU A 60 -5.60 12.84 11.80
C GLU A 60 -6.33 13.96 11.05
N LEU A 61 -5.63 15.06 10.76
CA LEU A 61 -6.15 16.19 10.01
C LEU A 61 -6.40 15.85 8.54
N GLU A 62 -5.58 15.01 7.94
CA GLU A 62 -5.70 14.62 6.52
C GLU A 62 -6.78 13.57 6.28
N ASP A 63 -7.04 12.69 7.25
CA ASP A 63 -8.07 11.64 7.16
C ASP A 63 -9.49 12.16 7.47
N GLY A 64 -9.65 13.48 7.65
CA GLY A 64 -10.95 14.16 7.76
C GLY A 64 -11.72 13.88 9.05
N LYS A 65 -11.13 13.17 10.03
CA LYS A 65 -11.72 12.97 11.35
C LYS A 65 -11.45 14.19 12.22
N LYS A 66 -12.26 15.23 12.03
CA LYS A 66 -12.41 16.31 13.01
C LYS A 66 -13.16 15.75 14.22
N TYR A 67 -12.54 15.76 15.39
CA TYR A 67 -13.28 15.72 16.65
C TYR A 67 -13.92 17.09 16.90
#